data_AF-A0A379WI60-F1
#
_entry.id   AF-A0A379WI60-F1
#
_cell.length_a   1.000
_cell.length_b   1.000
_cell.length_c   1.000
_cell.angle_alpha   90.00
_cell.angle_beta   90.00
_cell.angle_gamma   90.00
#
_symmetry.space_group_name_H-M   'P 1'
#
loop_
_entity.id
_entity.type
_entity.pdbx_description
1 polymer ?
#
loop_
_entity_poly.entity_id
_entity_poly.type
_entity_poly.pdbx_seq_one_letter_code
_entity_poly.pdbx_strand_id
1 'polypeptide(L)'
;MTPEYNYSVPGGLKNAIDWLSRLPEQPLAGKPVLIQTSSMGAIGGARCQYHLRQILVFLDAMVMNKPEFMGGVIQNKVDPQTGEVVDQGTLDHLTGQLTAFGEYIQRVKA
;
A
#
# COMPACT_ATOMS: atom_id res chain seq x y z
N MET A 1 -3.45 -1.50 1.17
CA MET A 1 -4.36 -0.33 1.29
C MET A 1 -4.41 0.12 2.75
N THR A 2 -4.05 1.37 3.06
CA THR A 2 -4.14 1.92 4.42
C THR A 2 -4.13 3.47 4.40
N PRO A 3 -4.80 4.17 5.35
CA PRO A 3 -4.59 5.60 5.53
C PRO A 3 -3.27 5.92 6.25
N GLU A 4 -2.88 7.20 6.30
CA GLU A 4 -1.80 7.70 7.16
C GLU A 4 -2.40 8.32 8.43
N TYR A 5 -2.04 7.81 9.61
CA TYR A 5 -2.45 8.37 10.90
C TYR A 5 -1.22 8.95 11.60
N ASN A 6 -1.28 10.25 11.94
CA ASN A 6 -0.20 10.98 12.63
C ASN A 6 1.19 10.79 11.98
N TYR A 7 1.26 10.98 10.66
CA TYR A 7 2.48 10.87 9.85
C TYR A 7 3.13 9.48 9.85
N SER A 8 2.39 8.44 10.20
CA SER A 8 2.90 7.08 10.27
C SER A 8 1.83 6.04 9.91
N VAL A 9 2.21 4.78 10.06
CA VAL A 9 1.34 3.61 9.91
C VAL A 9 0.28 3.61 11.03
N PRO A 10 -1.01 3.39 10.72
CA PRO A 10 -2.05 3.27 11.73
C PRO A 10 -1.72 2.19 12.77
N GLY A 11 -1.93 2.49 14.05
CA GLY A 11 -1.57 1.59 15.16
C GLY A 11 -2.20 0.20 15.06
N GLY A 12 -3.47 0.11 14.61
CA GLY A 12 -4.13 -1.18 14.38
C GLY A 12 -3.48 -2.02 13.28
N LEU A 13 -3.08 -1.39 12.16
CA LEU A 13 -2.36 -2.09 11.09
C LEU A 13 -0.98 -2.55 11.57
N LYS A 14 -0.24 -1.67 12.27
CA LYS A 14 1.05 -2.02 12.84
C LYS A 14 0.94 -3.19 13.82
N ASN A 15 -0.10 -3.20 14.67
CA ASN A 15 -0.34 -4.29 15.61
C ASN A 15 -0.65 -5.62 14.90
N ALA A 16 -1.45 -5.61 13.81
CA ALA A 16 -1.67 -6.80 13.01
C ALA A 16 -0.36 -7.33 12.39
N ILE A 17 0.49 -6.43 11.88
CA ILE A 17 1.83 -6.78 11.39
C ILE A 17 2.69 -7.37 12.52
N ASP A 18 2.61 -6.83 13.73
CA ASP A 18 3.34 -7.35 14.90
C ASP A 18 2.95 -8.79 15.21
N TRP A 19 1.66 -9.12 15.21
CA TRP A 19 1.19 -10.50 15.37
C TRP A 19 1.72 -11.43 14.29
N LEU A 20 1.60 -11.03 13.01
CA LEU A 20 2.12 -11.83 11.88
C LEU A 20 3.64 -12.04 11.98
N SER A 21 4.38 -11.05 12.49
CA SER A 21 5.84 -11.12 12.63
C SER A 21 6.33 -12.19 13.60
N ARG A 22 5.46 -12.75 14.44
CA ARG A 22 5.80 -13.74 15.48
C ARG A 22 5.48 -15.18 15.10
N LEU A 23 4.82 -15.41 13.95
CA LEU A 23 4.50 -16.76 13.48
C LEU A 23 5.80 -17.51 13.12
N PRO A 24 5.92 -18.82 13.44
CA PRO A 24 7.11 -19.62 13.13
C PRO A 24 7.49 -19.61 11.65
N GLU A 25 6.49 -19.75 10.78
CA GLU A 25 6.62 -19.53 9.34
C GLU A 25 6.19 -18.10 9.05
N GLN A 26 7.14 -17.19 8.87
CA GLN A 26 6.85 -15.77 8.71
C GLN A 26 6.13 -15.53 7.36
N PRO A 27 4.83 -15.19 7.33
CA PRO A 27 4.04 -15.19 6.09
C PRO A 27 4.39 -14.09 5.07
N LEU A 28 5.11 -13.06 5.49
CA LEU A 28 5.54 -11.92 4.67
C LEU A 28 6.98 -12.07 4.16
N ALA A 29 7.78 -12.99 4.69
CA ALA A 29 9.12 -13.28 4.19
C ALA A 29 9.06 -13.76 2.72
N GLY A 30 9.84 -13.14 1.85
CA GLY A 30 9.83 -13.35 0.41
C GLY A 30 8.53 -12.96 -0.30
N LYS A 31 7.54 -12.40 0.41
CA LYS A 31 6.22 -12.11 -0.17
C LYS A 31 6.26 -10.84 -1.00
N PRO A 32 5.78 -10.85 -2.27
CA PRO A 32 5.58 -9.63 -3.03
C PRO A 32 4.53 -8.75 -2.35
N VAL A 33 4.85 -7.48 -2.11
CA VAL A 33 3.94 -6.52 -1.46
C VAL A 33 3.78 -5.26 -2.30
N LEU A 34 2.53 -4.86 -2.48
CA LEU A 34 2.14 -3.59 -3.07
C LEU A 34 1.58 -2.65 -1.99
N ILE A 35 2.05 -1.41 -1.97
CA ILE A 35 1.61 -0.37 -1.03
C ILE A 35 0.77 0.66 -1.78
N GLN A 36 -0.38 0.99 -1.20
CA GLN A 36 -1.32 2.00 -1.67
C GLN A 36 -1.88 2.73 -0.46
N THR A 37 -1.82 4.07 -0.48
CA THR A 37 -2.38 4.93 0.56
C THR A 37 -3.29 5.98 -0.06
N SER A 38 -4.30 6.41 0.70
CA SER A 38 -5.18 7.51 0.32
C SER A 38 -5.42 8.42 1.53
N SER A 39 -5.65 9.71 1.27
CA SER A 39 -5.92 10.71 2.30
C SER A 39 -6.82 11.80 1.75
N MET A 40 -7.50 12.52 2.66
CA MET A 40 -8.20 13.74 2.29
C MET A 40 -7.25 14.91 1.99
N GLY A 41 -6.01 14.84 2.49
CA GLY A 41 -4.96 15.82 2.20
C GLY A 41 -4.19 15.52 0.91
N ALA A 42 -3.51 16.53 0.38
CA ALA A 42 -2.80 16.44 -0.90
C ALA A 42 -1.65 15.42 -0.94
N ILE A 43 -1.01 15.13 0.20
CA ILE A 43 0.16 14.23 0.28
C ILE A 43 -0.24 12.76 0.09
N GLY A 44 -1.53 12.41 0.26
CA GLY A 44 -2.02 11.07 -0.05
C GLY A 44 -1.43 9.92 0.79
N GLY A 45 -0.81 10.22 1.94
CA GLY A 45 -0.27 9.22 2.88
C GLY A 45 1.18 8.79 2.62
N ALA A 46 1.97 9.58 1.90
CA ALA A 46 3.36 9.25 1.56
C ALA A 46 4.25 8.90 2.77
N ARG A 47 4.07 9.54 3.94
CA ARG A 47 4.94 9.31 5.11
C ARG A 47 4.70 7.93 5.70
N CYS A 48 3.43 7.51 5.77
CA CYS A 48 3.05 6.15 6.13
C CYS A 48 3.74 5.12 5.25
N GLN A 49 3.82 5.34 3.93
CA GLN A 49 4.46 4.38 3.03
C GLN A 49 5.93 4.16 3.36
N TYR A 50 6.70 5.21 3.62
CA TYR A 50 8.13 5.06 3.93
C TYR A 50 8.36 4.36 5.27
N HIS A 51 7.57 4.66 6.31
CA HIS A 51 7.63 3.89 7.56
C HIS A 51 7.21 2.42 7.36
N LEU A 52 6.16 2.17 6.56
CA LEU A 52 5.72 0.81 6.25
C LEU A 52 6.79 0.03 5.48
N ARG A 53 7.48 0.66 4.52
CA ARG A 53 8.62 0.07 3.81
C ARG A 53 9.73 -0.32 4.80
N GLN A 54 10.09 0.57 5.73
CA GLN A 54 11.10 0.26 6.76
C GLN A 54 10.69 -0.95 7.62
N ILE A 55 9.42 -1.05 8.01
CA ILE A 55 8.89 -2.22 8.75
C ILE A 55 8.99 -3.49 7.91
N LEU A 56 8.60 -3.41 6.63
CA LEU A 56 8.56 -4.55 5.72
C LEU A 56 9.96 -5.06 5.34
N VAL A 57 11.00 -4.23 5.39
CA VAL A 57 12.40 -4.67 5.26
C VAL A 57 12.77 -5.68 6.34
N PHE A 58 12.39 -5.45 7.60
CA PHE A 58 12.66 -6.41 8.68
C PHE A 58 11.93 -7.75 8.49
N LEU A 59 10.76 -7.72 7.86
CA LEU A 59 9.95 -8.90 7.58
C LEU A 59 10.37 -9.61 6.29
N ASP A 60 11.45 -9.18 5.64
CA ASP A 60 11.95 -9.70 4.37
C ASP A 60 10.88 -9.72 3.26
N ALA A 61 9.97 -8.75 3.27
CA ALA A 61 8.96 -8.62 2.24
C ALA A 61 9.55 -7.98 0.98
N MET A 62 9.14 -8.48 -0.18
CA MET A 62 9.56 -8.00 -1.48
C MET A 62 8.62 -6.86 -1.90
N VAL A 63 8.92 -5.64 -1.45
CA VAL A 63 8.07 -4.46 -1.73
C VAL A 63 8.37 -3.89 -3.12
N MET A 64 7.34 -3.72 -3.95
CA MET A 64 7.51 -3.08 -5.26
C MET A 64 7.91 -1.59 -5.12
N ASN A 65 8.87 -1.15 -5.94
CA ASN A 65 9.38 0.21 -5.90
C ASN A 65 8.49 1.22 -6.65
N LYS A 66 8.10 0.91 -7.89
CA LYS A 66 7.36 1.82 -8.79
C LYS A 66 6.36 1.05 -9.65
N PRO A 67 5.27 1.71 -10.12
CA PRO A 67 4.85 3.06 -9.71
C PRO A 67 4.29 3.08 -8.28
N GLU A 68 4.44 4.21 -7.59
CA GLU A 68 3.88 4.44 -6.26
C GLU A 68 2.50 5.10 -6.37
N PHE A 69 1.56 4.72 -5.52
CA PHE A 69 0.22 5.29 -5.50
C PHE A 69 -0.05 6.01 -4.18
N MET A 70 -0.25 7.32 -4.27
CA MET A 70 -0.69 8.19 -3.16
C MET A 70 -1.96 8.92 -3.58
N GLY A 71 -3.11 8.43 -3.14
CA GLY A 71 -4.43 9.00 -3.43
C GLY A 71 -4.70 10.26 -2.61
N GLY A 72 -4.20 11.41 -3.06
CA GLY A 72 -4.49 12.71 -2.45
C GLY A 72 -5.90 13.22 -2.78
N VAL A 73 -6.52 13.92 -1.83
CA VAL A 73 -7.87 14.53 -1.96
C VAL A 73 -8.91 13.49 -2.41
N ILE A 74 -8.82 12.27 -1.85
CA ILE A 74 -9.58 11.10 -2.32
C ILE A 74 -11.10 11.26 -2.23
N GLN A 75 -11.58 12.10 -1.32
CA GLN A 75 -13.01 12.39 -1.13
C GLN A 75 -13.68 12.99 -2.38
N ASN A 76 -12.91 13.61 -3.29
CA ASN A 76 -13.42 14.17 -4.53
C ASN A 76 -13.40 13.16 -5.70
N LYS A 77 -12.95 11.93 -5.44
CA LYS A 77 -12.61 10.92 -6.47
C LYS A 77 -13.38 9.62 -6.30
N VAL A 78 -14.21 9.54 -5.27
CA VAL A 78 -15.00 8.38 -4.90
C VAL A 78 -16.47 8.76 -4.97
N ASP A 79 -17.29 7.89 -5.53
CA ASP A 79 -18.74 8.04 -5.47
C ASP A 79 -19.25 7.60 -4.08
N PRO A 80 -19.88 8.50 -3.30
CA PRO A 80 -20.37 8.17 -1.96
C PRO A 80 -21.47 7.09 -1.94
N GLN A 81 -22.19 6.88 -3.04
CA GLN A 81 -23.28 5.90 -3.10
C GLN A 81 -22.75 4.48 -3.28
N THR A 82 -21.82 4.29 -4.21
CA THR A 82 -21.22 2.99 -4.50
C THR A 82 -20.02 2.69 -3.59
N GLY A 83 -19.36 3.71 -3.06
CA GLY A 83 -18.10 3.58 -2.34
C GLY A 83 -16.91 3.28 -3.26
N GLU A 84 -17.07 3.46 -4.57
CA GLU A 84 -16.06 3.13 -5.58
C GLU A 84 -15.31 4.37 -6.07
N VAL A 85 -14.06 4.18 -6.51
CA VAL A 85 -13.28 5.23 -7.17
C VAL A 85 -13.86 5.47 -8.56
N VAL A 86 -14.20 6.71 -8.88
CA VAL A 86 -14.80 7.10 -10.18
C VAL A 86 -13.92 8.07 -10.98
N ASP A 87 -12.91 8.66 -10.36
CA ASP A 87 -11.96 9.53 -11.05
C ASP A 87 -11.07 8.74 -12.03
N GLN A 88 -11.23 9.00 -13.33
CA GLN A 88 -10.55 8.24 -14.39
C GLN A 88 -9.02 8.26 -14.23
N GLY A 89 -8.42 9.40 -13.90
CA GLY A 89 -6.97 9.48 -13.72
C GLY A 89 -6.47 8.62 -12.55
N THR A 90 -7.28 8.49 -11.49
CA THR A 90 -6.99 7.59 -10.36
C THR A 90 -7.16 6.12 -10.77
N LEU A 91 -8.20 5.79 -11.54
CA LEU A 91 -8.43 4.45 -12.08
C LEU A 91 -7.29 4.00 -13.02
N ASP A 92 -6.83 4.87 -13.90
CA ASP A 92 -5.73 4.59 -14.83
C ASP A 92 -4.42 4.32 -14.07
N HIS A 93 -4.13 5.12 -13.03
CA HIS A 93 -2.96 4.90 -12.20
C HIS A 93 -3.05 3.58 -11.42
N LEU A 94 -4.19 3.29 -10.78
CA LEU A 94 -4.40 2.03 -10.07
C LEU A 94 -4.25 0.82 -11.00
N THR A 95 -4.84 0.90 -12.20
CA THR A 95 -4.69 -0.11 -13.25
C THR A 95 -3.23 -0.32 -13.61
N GLY A 96 -2.51 0.75 -13.94
CA GLY A 96 -1.09 0.68 -14.29
C GLY A 96 -0.22 0.12 -13.16
N GLN A 97 -0.52 0.46 -11.91
CA GLN A 97 0.19 -0.07 -10.76
C GLN A 97 -0.06 -1.56 -10.56
N LEU A 98 -1.31 -2.03 -10.73
CA LEU A 98 -1.64 -3.45 -10.63
C LEU A 98 -1.02 -4.26 -11.76
N THR A 99 -0.97 -3.73 -12.99
CA THR A 99 -0.25 -4.34 -14.11
C THR A 99 1.23 -4.50 -13.79
N ALA A 100 1.90 -3.42 -13.34
CA ALA A 100 3.29 -3.46 -12.95
C ALA A 100 3.54 -4.43 -11.77
N PHE A 101 2.59 -4.53 -10.83
CA PHE A 101 2.69 -5.47 -9.72
C PHE A 101 2.54 -6.92 -10.17
N GLY A 102 1.68 -7.19 -11.17
CA GLY A 102 1.58 -8.49 -11.81
C GLY A 102 2.92 -8.95 -12.42
N GLU A 103 3.59 -8.06 -13.15
CA GLU A 103 4.94 -8.31 -13.69
C GLU A 103 5.99 -8.48 -12.59
N TYR A 104 5.92 -7.63 -11.56
CA TYR A 104 6.81 -7.70 -10.41
C TYR A 104 6.74 -9.05 -9.69
N ILE A 105 5.52 -9.58 -9.48
CA ILE A 105 5.30 -10.89 -8.87
C ILE A 105 6.00 -12.00 -9.67
N GLN A 106 5.93 -11.96 -11.00
CA GLN A 106 6.61 -12.95 -11.84
C GLN A 106 8.13 -12.85 -11.70
N ARG A 107 8.66 -11.63 -11.62
CA ARG A 107 10.11 -11.38 -11.49
C ARG A 107 10.70 -11.91 -10.18
N VAL A 108 9.98 -11.80 -9.07
CA VAL A 108 10.50 -12.17 -7.73
C VAL A 108 10.14 -13.60 -7.30
N LYS A 109 9.32 -14.31 -8.09
CA LYS A 109 9.02 -15.74 -7.90
C LYS A 109 10.04 -16.67 -8.56
N ALA A 110 10.80 -16.17 -9.54
CA ALA A 110 11.87 -16.90 -10.22
C ALA A 110 13.15 -16.88 -9.40
#